data_AF-A0A946KXQ4-F1
#
_entry.id   AF-A0A946KXQ4-F1
#
_cell.length_a   1.000
_cell.length_b   1.000
_cell.length_c   1.000
_cell.angle_alpha   90.00
_cell.angle_beta   90.00
_cell.angle_gamma   90.00
#
_symmetry.space_group_name_H-M   'P 1'
#
loop_
_entity.id
_entity.type
_entity.pdbx_description
1 polymer ?
#
loop_
_entity_poly.entity_id
_entity_poly.type
_entity_poly.pdbx_seq_one_letter_code
_entity_poly.pdbx_strand_id
1 'polypeptide(L)'
;MEQVNTFRRNLVSKLIIFTITFSALYFVFDTYEVSYKNYRSMQTTLENRIEHAETLKKEINDYQVKIDNLNDPDKLDLILQEHGYGKDGEVLHKFDVPEAVTPLEETIGRERSKSAFELFVEYIIGTNDESQ
;
A
#
# COMPACT_ATOMS: atom_id res chain seq x y z
N MET A 1 69.15 3.50 -25.93
CA MET A 1 67.79 3.77 -26.47
C MET A 1 66.78 2.68 -26.09
N GLU A 2 67.14 1.38 -26.14
CA GLU A 2 66.18 0.29 -25.82
C GLU A 2 65.68 0.26 -24.37
N GLN A 3 66.55 0.43 -23.37
CA GLN A 3 66.12 0.37 -21.95
C GLN A 3 65.05 1.43 -21.60
N VAL A 4 65.14 2.62 -22.20
CA VAL A 4 64.18 3.71 -21.99
C VAL A 4 62.80 3.35 -22.59
N ASN A 5 62.78 2.71 -23.76
CA ASN A 5 61.53 2.27 -24.38
C ASN A 5 60.87 1.13 -23.61
N THR A 6 61.65 0.18 -23.08
CA THR A 6 61.12 -0.92 -22.26
C THR A 6 60.56 -0.42 -20.93
N PHE A 7 61.23 0.55 -20.29
CA PHE A 7 60.77 1.20 -19.07
C PHE A 7 59.46 1.99 -19.30
N ARG A 8 59.39 2.77 -20.38
CA ARG A 8 58.17 3.51 -20.76
C ARG A 8 57.00 2.59 -21.04
N ARG A 9 57.21 1.47 -21.74
CA ARG A 9 56.17 0.46 -22.01
C ARG A 9 55.65 -0.21 -20.73
N ASN A 10 56.54 -0.54 -19.80
CA ASN A 10 56.17 -1.09 -18.50
C ASN A 10 55.40 -0.10 -17.62
N LEU A 11 55.80 1.18 -17.61
CA LEU A 11 55.06 2.23 -16.90
C LEU A 11 53.66 2.39 -17.46
N VAL A 12 53.51 2.48 -18.79
CA VAL A 12 52.19 2.60 -19.44
C VAL A 12 51.31 1.39 -19.14
N SER A 13 51.86 0.17 -19.21
CA SER A 13 51.12 -1.05 -18.87
C SER A 13 50.63 -1.05 -17.41
N LYS A 14 51.49 -0.68 -16.45
CA LYS A 14 51.09 -0.55 -15.05
C LYS A 14 50.03 0.52 -14.83
N LEU A 15 50.10 1.64 -15.55
CA LEU A 15 49.13 2.72 -15.48
C LEU A 15 47.77 2.25 -16.00
N ILE A 16 47.75 1.52 -17.12
CA ILE A 16 46.53 0.93 -17.68
C ILE A 16 45.89 -0.05 -16.68
N ILE A 17 46.68 -0.98 -16.13
CA ILE A 17 46.19 -1.94 -15.14
C ILE A 17 45.63 -1.21 -13.92
N PHE A 18 46.34 -0.18 -13.43
CA PHE A 18 45.88 0.63 -12.30
C PHE A 18 44.57 1.36 -12.59
N THR A 19 44.42 1.95 -13.79
CA THR A 19 43.16 2.61 -14.16
C THR A 19 41.99 1.63 -14.27
N ILE A 20 42.23 0.42 -14.78
CA ILE A 20 41.19 -0.61 -14.88
C ILE A 20 40.77 -1.08 -13.48
N THR A 21 41.74 -1.38 -12.61
CA THR A 21 41.44 -1.83 -11.25
C THR A 21 40.74 -0.74 -10.44
N PHE A 22 41.19 0.51 -10.56
CA PHE A 22 40.56 1.65 -9.90
C PHE A 22 39.12 1.87 -10.39
N SER A 23 38.88 1.78 -11.70
CA SER A 23 37.54 1.92 -12.27
C SER A 23 36.61 0.79 -11.82
N ALA A 24 37.11 -0.45 -11.76
CA ALA A 24 36.35 -1.59 -11.27
C ALA A 24 35.98 -1.42 -9.78
N LEU A 25 36.94 -0.99 -8.95
CA LEU A 25 36.70 -0.68 -7.54
C LEU A 25 35.64 0.41 -7.37
N TYR A 26 35.77 1.51 -8.12
CA TYR A 26 34.79 2.60 -8.09
C TYR A 26 33.38 2.11 -8.41
N PHE A 27 33.23 1.30 -9.46
CA PHE A 27 31.94 0.74 -9.85
C PHE A 27 31.34 -0.18 -8.77
N VAL A 28 32.17 -0.99 -8.11
CA VAL A 28 31.71 -1.85 -7.00
C VAL A 28 31.21 -1.01 -5.83
N PHE A 29 31.93 0.07 -5.47
CA PHE A 29 31.50 0.97 -4.38
C PHE A 29 30.19 1.70 -4.71
N ASP A 30 30.08 2.23 -5.93
CA ASP A 30 28.87 2.92 -6.39
C ASP A 30 27.65 1.97 -6.38
N THR A 31 27.83 0.76 -6.90
CA THR A 31 26.79 -0.29 -6.89
C THR A 31 26.44 -0.74 -5.46
N TYR A 32 27.44 -0.83 -4.58
CA TYR A 32 27.23 -1.23 -3.19
C TYR A 32 26.40 -0.21 -2.42
N GLU A 33 26.67 1.09 -2.58
CA GLU A 33 25.92 2.14 -1.91
C GLU A 33 24.44 2.15 -2.35
N VAL A 34 24.19 2.04 -3.65
CA VAL A 34 22.83 1.97 -4.21
C VAL A 34 22.11 0.71 -3.72
N SER A 35 22.78 -0.45 -3.78
CA SER A 35 22.21 -1.72 -3.32
C SER A 35 21.87 -1.69 -1.82
N TYR A 36 22.75 -1.12 -1.00
CA TYR A 36 22.54 -0.99 0.43
C TYR A 36 21.36 -0.07 0.76
N LYS A 37 21.26 1.10 0.10
CA LYS A 37 20.12 2.02 0.25
C LYS A 37 18.80 1.35 -0.13
N ASN A 38 18.77 0.62 -1.23
CA ASN A 38 17.59 -0.11 -1.68
C ASN A 38 17.19 -1.22 -0.69
N TYR A 39 18.16 -2.00 -0.22
CA TYR A 39 17.92 -3.02 0.80
C TYR A 39 17.32 -2.42 2.07
N ARG A 40 17.89 -1.32 2.58
CA ARG A 40 17.38 -0.70 3.81
C ARG A 40 16.00 -0.09 3.62
N SER A 41 15.73 0.52 2.47
CA SER A 41 14.39 1.02 2.11
C SER A 41 13.34 -0.10 2.09
N MET A 42 13.68 -1.24 1.47
CA MET A 42 12.81 -2.42 1.45
C MET A 42 12.56 -2.97 2.85
N GLN A 43 13.60 -3.04 3.68
CA GLN A 43 13.49 -3.50 5.06
C GLN A 43 12.55 -2.61 5.88
N THR A 44 12.70 -1.29 5.80
CA THR A 44 11.82 -0.35 6.49
C THR A 44 10.38 -0.40 5.96
N THR A 45 10.21 -0.61 4.65
CA THR A 45 8.87 -0.80 4.06
C THR A 45 8.20 -2.07 4.58
N LEU A 46 8.97 -3.16 4.74
CA LEU A 46 8.47 -4.41 5.31
C LEU A 46 8.09 -4.25 6.79
N GLU A 47 8.95 -3.62 7.59
CA GLU A 47 8.69 -3.32 9.00
C GLU A 47 7.38 -2.52 9.16
N ASN A 48 7.21 -1.44 8.39
CA ASN A 48 6.00 -0.61 8.43
C ASN A 48 4.74 -1.40 8.01
N ARG A 49 4.85 -2.29 7.02
CA ARG A 49 3.71 -3.12 6.58
C ARG A 49 3.31 -4.16 7.63
N ILE A 50 4.29 -4.73 8.34
CA ILE A 50 4.03 -5.67 9.45
C ILE A 50 3.33 -4.93 10.59
N GLU A 51 3.84 -3.77 11.00
CA GLU A 51 3.23 -2.94 12.05
C GLU A 51 1.79 -2.53 11.68
N HIS A 52 1.58 -2.12 10.43
CA HIS A 52 0.25 -1.78 9.95
C HIS A 52 -0.69 -2.99 9.97
N ALA A 53 -0.23 -4.16 9.55
CA ALA A 53 -1.02 -5.39 9.60
C ALA A 53 -1.39 -5.80 11.03
N GLU A 54 -0.48 -5.63 11.99
CA GLU A 54 -0.77 -5.86 13.42
C GLU A 54 -1.82 -4.89 13.95
N THR A 55 -1.72 -3.62 13.56
CA THR A 55 -2.71 -2.58 13.93
C THR A 55 -4.09 -2.91 13.37
N LEU A 56 -4.20 -3.26 12.09
CA LEU A 56 -5.47 -3.70 11.50
C LEU A 56 -6.03 -4.93 12.20
N LYS A 57 -5.18 -5.91 12.54
CA LYS A 57 -5.62 -7.11 13.24
C LYS A 57 -6.20 -6.78 14.62
N LYS A 58 -5.60 -5.82 15.32
CA LYS A 58 -6.12 -5.31 16.59
C LYS A 58 -7.46 -4.61 16.41
N GLU A 59 -7.58 -3.72 15.43
CA GLU A 59 -8.84 -3.02 15.14
C GLU A 59 -9.96 -4.00 14.77
N ILE A 60 -9.67 -5.00 13.93
CA ILE A 60 -10.62 -6.06 13.58
C ILE A 60 -11.10 -6.79 14.84
N ASN A 61 -10.19 -7.15 15.75
CA ASN A 61 -10.56 -7.81 16.99
C ASN A 61 -11.43 -6.91 17.90
N ASP A 62 -11.09 -5.62 18.00
CA ASP A 62 -11.88 -4.66 18.76
C ASP A 62 -13.30 -4.49 18.16
N TYR A 63 -13.41 -4.46 16.83
CA TYR A 63 -14.71 -4.43 16.15
C TYR A 63 -15.48 -5.74 16.33
N GLN A 64 -14.81 -6.89 16.30
CA GLN A 64 -15.45 -8.17 16.55
C GLN A 64 -16.07 -8.22 17.94
N VAL A 65 -15.34 -7.76 18.98
CA VAL A 65 -15.87 -7.66 20.34
C VAL A 65 -17.09 -6.73 20.41
N LYS A 66 -17.07 -5.60 19.68
CA LYS A 66 -18.24 -4.70 19.60
C LYS A 66 -19.43 -5.37 18.93
N ILE A 67 -19.22 -6.10 17.84
CA ILE A 67 -20.26 -6.86 17.14
C ILE A 67 -20.83 -7.96 18.06
N ASP A 68 -19.96 -8.70 18.74
CA ASP A 68 -20.38 -9.75 19.67
C ASP A 68 -21.21 -9.18 20.83
N ASN A 69 -20.86 -8.00 21.33
CA ASN A 69 -21.66 -7.29 22.34
C ASN A 69 -22.99 -6.76 21.79
N LEU A 70 -23.08 -6.39 20.51
CA LEU A 70 -24.33 -6.00 19.86
C LEU A 70 -25.25 -7.20 19.60
N ASN A 71 -24.69 -8.40 19.42
CA ASN A 71 -25.47 -9.64 19.25
C ASN A 71 -26.01 -10.19 20.58
N ASP A 72 -25.53 -9.70 21.72
CA ASP A 72 -25.99 -10.06 23.05
C ASP A 72 -27.16 -9.14 23.46
N PRO A 73 -28.40 -9.65 23.60
CA PRO A 73 -29.58 -8.82 23.83
C PRO A 73 -29.49 -8.00 25.12
N ASP A 74 -28.84 -8.50 26.18
CA ASP A 74 -28.71 -7.80 27.46
C ASP A 74 -27.72 -6.63 27.38
N LYS A 75 -26.68 -6.76 26.55
CA LYS A 75 -25.68 -5.71 26.33
C LYS A 75 -26.09 -4.71 25.27
N LEU A 76 -26.82 -5.16 24.26
CA LEU A 76 -27.34 -4.31 23.19
C LEU A 76 -28.27 -3.23 23.76
N ASP A 77 -29.14 -3.59 24.70
CA ASP A 77 -30.07 -2.63 25.31
C ASP A 77 -29.32 -1.57 26.13
N LEU A 78 -28.24 -1.95 26.84
CA LEU A 78 -27.34 -1.00 27.53
C LEU A 78 -26.61 -0.07 26.55
N ILE A 79 -26.09 -0.60 25.43
CA ILE A 79 -25.39 0.19 24.40
C ILE A 79 -26.36 1.19 23.75
N LEU A 80 -27.59 0.77 23.49
CA LEU A 80 -28.64 1.62 22.91
C LEU A 80 -29.02 2.75 23.88
N GLN A 81 -29.18 2.45 25.17
CA GLN A 81 -29.44 3.46 26.20
C GLN A 81 -28.29 4.47 26.34
N GLU A 82 -27.03 4.02 26.29
CA GLU A 82 -25.84 4.91 26.33
C GLU A 82 -25.81 5.88 25.13
N HIS A 83 -26.32 5.46 23.97
CA HIS A 83 -26.45 6.30 22.77
C HIS A 83 -27.75 7.12 22.74
N GLY A 84 -28.55 7.09 23.82
CA GLY A 84 -29.77 7.89 23.97
C GLY A 84 -31.04 7.23 23.41
N TYR A 85 -30.97 5.97 22.98
CA TYR A 85 -32.14 5.19 22.58
C TYR A 85 -32.76 4.52 23.82
N GLY A 86 -33.75 5.18 24.43
CA GLY A 86 -34.50 4.68 25.59
C GLY A 86 -34.02 5.21 26.94
N LYS A 87 -34.85 5.07 27.98
CA LYS A 87 -34.51 5.42 29.38
C LYS A 87 -34.12 4.18 30.19
N ASP A 88 -33.35 4.43 31.25
CA ASP A 88 -32.89 3.39 32.18
C ASP A 88 -34.09 2.59 32.74
N GLY A 89 -34.13 1.28 32.45
CA GLY A 89 -35.23 0.38 32.82
C GLY A 89 -36.37 0.22 31.80
N GLU A 90 -36.25 0.81 30.61
CA GLU A 90 -37.23 0.67 29.51
C GLU A 90 -36.83 -0.48 28.55
N VAL A 91 -37.75 -1.39 28.24
CA VAL A 91 -37.51 -2.52 27.33
C VAL A 91 -37.67 -2.03 25.88
N LEU A 92 -36.59 -2.02 25.12
CA LEU A 92 -36.59 -1.59 23.72
C LEU A 92 -37.23 -2.66 22.83
N HIS A 93 -38.41 -2.37 22.29
CA HIS A 93 -39.09 -3.26 21.35
C HIS A 93 -38.41 -3.19 19.97
N LYS A 94 -37.69 -4.26 19.60
CA LYS A 94 -37.07 -4.44 18.29
C LYS A 94 -38.15 -4.89 17.30
N PHE A 95 -38.45 -4.04 16.32
CA PHE A 95 -39.30 -4.42 15.18
C PHE A 95 -38.38 -4.95 14.08
N ASP A 96 -38.58 -6.20 13.65
CA ASP A 96 -37.97 -6.69 12.41
C ASP A 96 -38.53 -5.86 11.27
N VAL A 97 -37.74 -4.90 10.78
CA VAL A 97 -38.10 -4.12 9.61
C VAL A 97 -38.05 -5.08 8.43
N PRO A 98 -39.17 -5.35 7.73
CA PRO A 98 -39.11 -6.08 6.48
C PRO A 98 -38.29 -5.24 5.52
N GLU A 99 -37.09 -5.71 5.20
CA GLU A 99 -36.16 -5.07 4.31
C GLU A 99 -36.84 -4.73 2.97
N ALA A 100 -37.18 -3.45 2.76
CA ALA A 100 -37.41 -2.90 1.44
C ALA A 100 -36.07 -2.38 0.89
N VAL A 101 -35.05 -3.23 0.87
CA VAL A 101 -33.86 -2.95 0.06
C VAL A 101 -34.19 -3.26 -1.39
N THR A 102 -34.25 -2.22 -2.21
CA THR A 102 -34.18 -2.39 -3.67
C THR A 102 -32.88 -3.14 -3.98
N PRO A 103 -32.91 -4.28 -4.70
CA PRO A 103 -31.73 -5.11 -4.89
C PRO A 103 -30.55 -4.31 -5.46
N LEU A 104 -29.35 -4.55 -4.96
CA LEU A 104 -28.10 -3.99 -5.51
C LEU A 104 -27.94 -4.29 -7.01
N GLU A 105 -28.56 -5.38 -7.50
CA GLU A 105 -28.64 -5.72 -8.93
C GLU A 105 -29.30 -4.63 -9.77
N GLU A 106 -30.30 -3.92 -9.22
CA GLU A 106 -31.01 -2.84 -9.91
C GLU A 106 -30.22 -1.52 -9.91
N THR A 107 -29.30 -1.33 -8.95
CA THR A 107 -28.33 -0.21 -8.96
C THR A 107 -27.10 -0.50 -9.81
N ILE A 108 -26.76 -1.77 -10.05
CA ILE A 108 -25.64 -2.18 -10.92
C ILE A 108 -26.04 -2.16 -12.40
N GLY A 109 -27.32 -2.39 -12.73
CA GLY A 109 -27.83 -2.36 -14.11
C GLY A 109 -28.12 -0.98 -14.69
N ARG A 110 -27.96 0.10 -13.90
CA ARG A 110 -28.19 1.47 -14.37
C ARG A 110 -26.95 1.96 -15.11
N GLU A 111 -27.08 2.34 -16.39
CA GLU A 111 -26.01 2.96 -17.19
C GLU A 111 -25.32 4.05 -16.37
N ARG A 112 -24.10 3.75 -15.89
CA ARG A 112 -23.25 4.68 -15.17
C ARG A 112 -22.77 5.71 -16.18
N SER A 113 -23.26 6.94 -16.07
CA SER A 113 -22.61 8.08 -16.72
C SER A 113 -21.16 8.15 -16.22
N LYS A 114 -20.18 8.12 -17.13
CA LYS A 114 -18.74 8.17 -16.81
C LYS A 114 -18.44 9.32 -15.85
N SER A 115 -17.67 9.04 -14.80
CA SER A 115 -17.27 10.04 -13.81
C SER A 115 -16.26 11.02 -14.42
N ALA A 116 -16.26 12.28 -13.97
CA ALA A 116 -15.29 13.30 -14.43
C ALA A 116 -13.83 12.87 -14.23
N PHE A 117 -13.56 12.03 -13.23
CA PHE A 117 -12.24 11.44 -13.00
C PHE A 117 -11.88 10.38 -14.05
N GLU A 118 -12.86 9.60 -14.49
CA GLU A 118 -12.69 8.57 -15.53
C GLU A 118 -12.40 9.23 -16.89
N LEU A 119 -13.11 10.31 -17.21
CA LEU A 119 -12.82 11.16 -18.38
C LEU A 119 -11.41 11.77 -18.33
N PHE A 120 -10.94 12.19 -17.15
CA PHE A 120 -9.59 12.75 -16.99
C PHE A 120 -8.49 11.70 -17.15
N VAL A 121 -8.70 10.49 -16.64
CA VAL A 121 -7.77 9.37 -16.79
C VAL A 121 -7.74 8.90 -18.26
N GLU A 122 -8.89 8.79 -18.93
CA GLU A 122 -8.95 8.50 -20.37
C GLU A 122 -8.21 9.56 -21.20
N TYR A 123 -8.33 10.84 -20.83
CA TYR A 123 -7.61 11.95 -21.48
C TYR A 123 -6.08 11.83 -21.33
N ILE A 124 -5.57 11.44 -20.15
CA ILE A 124 -4.12 11.28 -19.92
C ILE A 124 -3.57 10.03 -20.62
N ILE A 125 -4.33 8.93 -20.61
CA ILE A 125 -3.89 7.64 -21.16
C ILE A 125 -4.02 7.60 -22.70
N GLY A 126 -4.81 8.51 -23.29
CA GLY A 126 -4.94 8.65 -24.73
C GLY A 126 -5.84 7.58 -25.37
N THR A 127 -6.66 6.89 -24.58
CA THR A 127 -7.68 5.96 -25.07
C THR A 127 -8.96 6.72 -25.41
N ASN A 128 -8.88 7.61 -26.39
CA ASN A 128 -10.06 7.98 -27.16
C ASN A 128 -10.27 6.89 -28.22
N ASP A 129 -10.95 5.81 -27.85
CA ASP A 129 -11.65 5.01 -28.86
C ASP A 129 -12.86 5.85 -29.32
N GLU A 130 -12.59 6.80 -30.21
CA GLU A 130 -13.56 7.20 -31.22
C GLU A 130 -13.72 6.03 -32.20
N SER A 131 -14.52 5.05 -31.81
CA SER A 131 -15.17 4.15 -32.75
C SER A 131 -16.64 4.01 -32.37
N GLN A 132 -17.44 4.82 -33.07
CA GLN A 132 -18.86 4.67 -33.41
C GLN A 132 -19.81 3.97 -32.43
#